data_AF-A0A6J3Q090-F1
#
_entry.id   AF-A0A6J3Q090-F1
#
_cell.length_a   1.000
_cell.length_b   1.000
_cell.length_c   1.000
_cell.angle_alpha   90.00
_cell.angle_beta   90.00
_cell.angle_gamma   90.00
#
_symmetry.space_group_name_H-M   'P 1'
#
loop_
_entity.id
_entity.type
_entity.pdbx_description
1 polymer ?
#
loop_
_entity_poly.entity_id
_entity_poly.type
_entity_poly.pdbx_seq_one_letter_code
_entity_poly.pdbx_strand_id
1 'polypeptide(L)'
;MAAPPQLRALLLAINALLRKRRYHAALSMLKGFRNGAVYGAKVRAPHALVMTFLFRSGSLREKLWAILQATYTHSWNLASFVFTYKGLCALQSHLQGDTYQVHSFVAAFLGGILVFGNNNNINSQINMYLMSRLLFALCRLGVGKGYIPEPRWDPFPLFTGIMWGLMLWLFEYHRPTLQPSLQSSMTYLYEDSNVWHDLSDFLIYSKRRPSE
;
A
#
# COMPACT_ATOMS: atom_id res chain seq x y z
N MET A 1 -10.33 27.67 -28.17
CA MET A 1 -9.25 27.94 -29.16
C MET A 1 -8.72 26.62 -29.68
N ALA A 2 -8.67 26.44 -31.01
CA ALA A 2 -8.14 25.24 -31.63
C ALA A 2 -6.62 25.13 -31.39
N ALA A 3 -6.14 23.97 -30.94
CA ALA A 3 -4.71 23.69 -30.80
C ALA A 3 -3.94 24.00 -32.12
N PRO A 4 -2.74 24.62 -32.07
CA PRO A 4 -1.94 24.94 -33.23
C PRO A 4 -1.74 23.73 -34.17
N PRO A 5 -1.69 23.91 -35.50
CA PRO A 5 -1.57 22.81 -36.47
C PRO A 5 -0.32 21.95 -36.23
N GLN A 6 0.79 22.55 -35.81
CA GLN A 6 2.02 21.83 -35.43
C GLN A 6 1.80 20.94 -34.19
N LEU A 7 1.04 21.42 -33.20
CA LEU A 7 0.70 20.63 -32.00
C LEU A 7 -0.20 19.45 -32.35
N ARG A 8 -1.15 19.62 -33.28
CA ARG A 8 -2.00 18.52 -33.77
C ARG A 8 -1.19 17.46 -34.50
N ALA A 9 -0.27 17.86 -35.37
CA ALA A 9 0.60 16.94 -36.09
C ALA A 9 1.51 16.14 -35.12
N LEU A 10 2.08 16.82 -34.13
CA LEU A 10 2.88 16.17 -33.08
C LEU A 10 2.04 15.16 -32.26
N LEU A 11 0.82 15.54 -31.86
CA LEU A 11 -0.09 14.64 -31.14
C LEU A 11 -0.46 13.41 -31.96
N LEU A 12 -0.70 13.56 -33.25
CA LEU A 12 -0.98 12.44 -34.15
C LEU A 12 0.23 11.51 -34.29
N ALA A 13 1.44 12.07 -34.44
CA ALA A 13 2.68 11.30 -34.52
C ALA A 13 2.95 10.51 -33.22
N ILE A 14 2.77 11.15 -32.06
CA ILE A 14 2.91 10.49 -30.75
C ILE A 14 1.86 9.38 -30.59
N ASN A 15 0.60 9.64 -30.93
CA ASN A 15 -0.46 8.64 -30.85
C ASN A 15 -0.21 7.45 -31.79
N ALA A 16 0.33 7.69 -32.98
CA ALA A 16 0.73 6.63 -33.90
C ALA A 16 1.89 5.79 -33.31
N LEU A 17 2.89 6.42 -32.69
CA LEU A 17 3.99 5.73 -32.01
C LEU A 17 3.48 4.87 -30.84
N LEU A 18 2.56 5.40 -30.02
CA LEU A 18 1.97 4.70 -28.88
C LEU A 18 1.18 3.45 -29.28
N ARG A 19 0.64 3.41 -30.50
CA ARG A 19 -0.12 2.27 -31.03
C ARG A 19 0.77 1.20 -31.67
N LYS A 20 2.07 1.45 -31.89
CA LYS A 20 2.97 0.46 -32.50
C LYS A 20 3.22 -0.70 -31.54
N ARG A 21 2.84 -1.91 -31.96
CA ARG A 21 3.03 -3.18 -31.20
C ARG A 21 4.49 -3.44 -30.82
N ARG A 22 5.45 -3.00 -31.65
CA ARG A 22 6.91 -3.14 -31.40
C ARG A 22 7.37 -2.52 -30.09
N TYR A 23 6.79 -1.40 -29.66
CA TYR A 23 7.19 -0.71 -28.42
C TYR A 23 6.25 -0.97 -27.26
N HIS A 24 5.25 -1.85 -27.44
CA HIS A 24 4.20 -2.05 -26.47
C HIS A 24 4.72 -2.49 -25.10
N ALA A 25 5.72 -3.39 -25.05
CA ALA A 25 6.33 -3.85 -23.80
C ALA A 25 6.99 -2.68 -23.03
N ALA A 26 7.88 -1.93 -23.69
CA ALA A 26 8.58 -0.79 -23.10
C ALA A 26 7.61 0.33 -22.67
N LEU A 27 6.62 0.66 -23.51
CA LEU A 27 5.59 1.65 -23.18
C LEU A 27 4.70 1.19 -22.01
N SER A 28 4.39 -0.10 -21.93
CA SER A 28 3.64 -0.69 -20.82
C SER A 28 4.41 -0.68 -19.51
N MET A 29 5.73 -0.89 -19.55
CA MET A 29 6.63 -0.73 -18.40
C MET A 29 6.65 0.72 -17.93
N LEU A 30 6.86 1.68 -18.83
CA LEU A 30 6.92 3.11 -18.49
C LEU A 30 5.59 3.63 -17.95
N LYS A 31 4.48 3.28 -18.60
CA LYS A 31 3.13 3.63 -18.12
C LYS A 31 2.84 2.95 -16.78
N GLY A 32 3.29 1.71 -16.59
CA GLY A 32 3.19 0.98 -15.34
C GLY A 32 3.93 1.66 -14.20
N PHE A 33 5.18 2.05 -14.43
CA PHE A 33 6.00 2.82 -13.49
C PHE A 33 5.29 4.11 -13.07
N ARG A 34 4.86 4.92 -14.06
CA ARG A 34 4.11 6.16 -13.78
C ARG A 34 2.84 5.90 -12.99
N ASN A 35 2.07 4.87 -13.33
CA ASN A 35 0.86 4.51 -12.60
C ASN A 35 1.17 4.11 -11.15
N GLY A 36 2.23 3.33 -10.92
CA GLY A 36 2.69 2.97 -9.58
C GLY A 36 3.08 4.20 -8.75
N ALA A 37 3.83 5.13 -9.34
CA ALA A 37 4.22 6.38 -8.68
C ALA A 37 3.01 7.25 -8.32
N VAL A 38 2.09 7.47 -9.28
CA VAL A 38 0.89 8.30 -9.07
C VAL A 38 -0.05 7.68 -8.03
N TYR A 39 -0.27 6.36 -8.13
CA TYR A 39 -1.14 5.66 -7.18
C TYR A 39 -0.55 5.67 -5.77
N GLY A 40 0.75 5.35 -5.64
CA GLY A 40 1.45 5.39 -4.37
C GLY A 40 1.39 6.76 -3.72
N ALA A 41 1.59 7.83 -4.49
CA ALA A 41 1.51 9.19 -3.98
C ALA A 41 0.11 9.53 -3.48
N LYS A 42 -0.92 9.21 -4.27
CA LYS A 42 -2.33 9.52 -3.94
C LYS A 42 -2.83 8.82 -2.68
N VAL A 43 -2.39 7.59 -2.42
CA VAL A 43 -2.82 6.84 -1.24
C VAL A 43 -1.94 7.18 -0.03
N ARG A 44 -0.62 7.24 -0.21
CA ARG A 44 0.31 7.39 0.91
C ARG A 44 0.38 8.80 1.45
N ALA A 45 0.30 9.83 0.60
CA ALA A 45 0.44 11.21 1.07
C ALA A 45 -0.67 11.60 2.06
N PRO A 46 -1.98 11.36 1.78
CA PRO A 46 -3.03 11.65 2.75
C PRO A 46 -2.89 10.85 4.05
N HIS A 47 -2.56 9.56 3.94
CA HIS A 47 -2.36 8.71 5.12
C HIS A 47 -1.18 9.19 5.98
N ALA A 48 -0.03 9.48 5.36
CA ALA A 48 1.15 9.96 6.08
C ALA A 48 0.91 11.35 6.69
N LEU A 49 0.16 12.22 6.00
CA LEU A 49 -0.26 13.51 6.53
C LEU A 49 -1.05 13.33 7.82
N VAL A 50 -2.16 12.58 7.78
CA VAL A 50 -3.04 12.38 8.94
C VAL A 50 -2.27 11.74 10.11
N MET A 51 -1.54 10.66 9.85
CA MET A 51 -0.81 9.95 10.90
C MET A 51 0.31 10.81 11.53
N THR A 52 1.00 11.62 10.72
CA THR A 52 2.08 12.48 11.23
C THR A 52 1.54 13.63 12.06
N PHE A 53 0.43 14.24 11.65
CA PHE A 53 -0.16 15.35 12.41
C PHE A 53 -0.85 14.87 13.69
N LEU A 54 -1.45 13.67 13.68
CA LEU A 54 -2.14 13.08 14.83
C LEU A 54 -1.17 12.53 15.88
N PHE A 55 -0.14 11.77 15.47
CA PHE A 55 0.66 10.99 16.40
C PHE A 55 2.13 11.42 16.53
N ARG A 56 2.65 12.24 15.61
CA ARG A 56 4.06 12.65 15.63
C ARG A 56 4.25 14.04 16.25
N SER A 57 5.18 14.14 17.18
CA SER A 57 5.68 15.40 17.73
C SER A 57 6.89 15.90 16.93
N GLY A 58 7.11 17.22 16.91
CA GLY A 58 8.24 17.85 16.20
C GLY A 58 7.83 19.10 15.43
N SER A 59 8.83 19.74 14.81
CA SER A 59 8.67 20.94 13.98
C SER A 59 7.86 20.65 12.71
N LEU A 60 7.23 21.68 12.14
CA LEU A 60 6.53 21.54 10.86
C LEU A 60 7.44 21.03 9.74
N ARG A 61 8.71 21.45 9.74
CA ARG A 61 9.70 21.00 8.76
C ARG A 61 9.95 19.50 8.85
N GLU A 62 10.14 18.97 10.05
CA GLU A 62 10.35 17.52 10.26
C GLU A 62 9.12 16.70 9.86
N LYS A 63 7.92 17.21 10.18
CA LYS A 63 6.66 16.58 9.77
C LYS A 63 6.51 16.52 8.26
N LEU A 64 6.71 17.65 7.57
CA LEU A 64 6.65 17.72 6.11
C LEU A 64 7.68 16.80 5.45
N TRP A 65 8.92 16.81 5.95
CA TRP A 65 9.97 15.93 5.44
C TRP A 65 9.60 14.45 5.61
N ALA A 66 9.08 14.06 6.77
CA ALA A 66 8.63 12.69 7.01
C ALA A 66 7.51 12.26 6.07
N ILE A 67 6.53 13.14 5.82
CA ILE A 67 5.43 12.87 4.89
C ILE A 67 5.97 12.67 3.47
N LEU A 68 6.85 13.57 3.01
CA LEU A 68 7.47 13.48 1.69
C LEU A 68 8.31 12.21 1.53
N GLN A 69 9.16 11.90 2.51
CA GLN A 69 10.02 10.71 2.48
C GLN A 69 9.19 9.42 2.48
N ALA A 70 8.13 9.35 3.29
CA ALA A 70 7.24 8.20 3.33
C ALA A 70 6.46 8.03 2.02
N THR A 71 5.99 9.14 1.45
CA THR A 71 5.29 9.15 0.17
C THR A 71 6.21 8.73 -0.97
N TYR A 72 7.42 9.30 -1.02
CA TYR A 72 8.42 8.98 -2.04
C TYR A 72 8.80 7.51 -2.00
N THR A 73 9.16 6.98 -0.81
CA THR A 73 9.56 5.58 -0.65
C THR A 73 8.46 4.63 -1.12
N HIS A 74 7.22 4.86 -0.69
CA HIS A 74 6.08 4.03 -1.10
C HIS A 74 5.82 4.09 -2.62
N SER A 75 5.84 5.30 -3.18
CA SER A 75 5.59 5.54 -4.60
C SER A 75 6.68 4.94 -5.48
N TRP A 76 7.94 5.09 -5.06
CA TRP A 76 9.10 4.53 -5.72
C TRP A 76 9.07 3.00 -5.70
N ASN A 77 8.77 2.38 -4.56
CA ASN A 77 8.69 0.93 -4.46
C ASN A 77 7.58 0.38 -5.36
N LEU A 78 6.39 0.99 -5.39
CA LEU A 78 5.32 0.56 -6.29
C LEU A 78 5.69 0.73 -7.77
N ALA A 79 6.27 1.87 -8.13
CA ALA A 79 6.68 2.16 -9.50
C ALA A 79 7.75 1.16 -9.97
N SER A 80 8.80 0.98 -9.16
CA SER A 80 9.91 0.06 -9.41
C SER A 80 9.46 -1.39 -9.47
N PHE A 81 8.51 -1.81 -8.61
CA PHE A 81 7.95 -3.16 -8.66
C PHE A 81 7.21 -3.41 -9.98
N VAL A 82 6.30 -2.51 -10.39
CA VAL A 82 5.55 -2.68 -11.64
C VAL A 82 6.47 -2.68 -12.86
N PHE A 83 7.50 -1.83 -12.85
CA PHE A 83 8.51 -1.79 -13.91
C PHE A 83 9.28 -3.12 -13.98
N THR A 84 9.79 -3.59 -12.84
CA THR A 84 10.56 -4.83 -12.73
C THR A 84 9.71 -6.04 -13.12
N TYR A 85 8.50 -6.17 -12.58
CA TYR A 85 7.56 -7.24 -12.90
C TYR A 85 7.28 -7.33 -14.41
N LYS A 86 6.93 -6.20 -15.04
CA LYS A 86 6.64 -6.19 -16.48
C LYS A 86 7.88 -6.47 -17.33
N GLY A 87 9.04 -5.96 -16.90
CA GLY A 87 10.32 -6.24 -17.55
C GLY A 87 10.67 -7.73 -17.51
N LEU A 88 10.55 -8.36 -16.34
CA LEU A 88 10.80 -9.79 -16.16
C LEU A 88 9.79 -10.66 -16.92
N CYS A 89 8.50 -10.29 -16.96
CA CYS A 89 7.50 -11.01 -17.78
C CYS A 89 7.83 -10.91 -19.28
N ALA A 90 8.17 -9.70 -19.76
CA ALA A 90 8.55 -9.51 -21.16
C ALA A 90 9.82 -10.28 -21.52
N LEU A 91 10.81 -10.31 -20.63
CA LEU A 91 12.04 -11.07 -20.82
C LEU A 91 11.76 -12.58 -20.87
N GLN A 92 10.99 -13.12 -19.92
CA GLN A 92 10.62 -14.55 -19.90
C GLN A 92 9.83 -14.96 -21.15
N SER A 93 8.88 -14.11 -21.58
CA SER A 93 8.09 -14.36 -22.80
C SER A 93 8.97 -14.32 -24.05
N HIS A 94 9.95 -13.42 -24.09
CA HIS A 94 10.87 -13.33 -25.22
C HIS A 94 11.82 -14.53 -25.29
N LEU A 95 12.31 -15.01 -24.15
CA LEU A 95 13.23 -16.15 -24.09
C LEU A 95 12.55 -17.49 -24.39
N GLN A 96 11.28 -17.66 -23.99
CA GLN A 96 10.55 -18.92 -24.18
C GLN A 96 9.67 -18.94 -25.43
N GLY A 97 9.52 -17.80 -26.12
CA GLY A 97 8.71 -17.68 -27.34
C GLY A 97 7.19 -17.69 -27.12
N ASP A 98 6.73 -17.96 -25.89
CA ASP A 98 5.31 -18.00 -25.52
C ASP A 98 5.09 -17.44 -24.10
N THR A 99 3.83 -17.19 -23.73
CA THR A 99 3.44 -16.66 -22.43
C THR A 99 2.86 -17.75 -21.53
N TYR A 100 3.50 -18.00 -20.38
CA TYR A 100 3.05 -19.01 -19.42
C TYR A 100 2.61 -18.38 -18.09
N GLN A 101 1.65 -19.01 -17.40
CA GLN A 101 1.16 -18.51 -16.10
C GLN A 101 2.29 -18.41 -15.04
N VAL A 102 3.26 -19.32 -15.09
CA VAL A 102 4.41 -19.33 -14.18
C VAL A 102 5.28 -18.07 -14.31
N HIS A 103 5.30 -17.42 -15.49
CA HIS A 103 6.08 -16.19 -15.70
C HIS A 103 5.65 -15.08 -14.77
N SER A 104 4.35 -14.93 -14.57
CA SER A 104 3.79 -13.93 -13.67
C SER A 104 4.19 -14.20 -12.22
N PHE A 105 4.17 -15.46 -11.79
CA PHE A 105 4.59 -15.81 -10.43
C PHE A 105 6.08 -15.55 -10.21
N VAL A 106 6.94 -16.06 -11.09
CA VAL A 106 8.41 -15.91 -10.97
C VAL A 106 8.81 -14.43 -11.06
N ALA A 107 8.24 -13.66 -12.00
CA ALA A 107 8.50 -12.24 -12.12
C ALA A 107 8.08 -11.47 -10.86
N ALA A 108 6.90 -11.78 -10.31
CA ALA A 108 6.40 -11.12 -9.11
C ALA A 108 7.22 -11.50 -7.87
N PHE A 109 7.65 -12.76 -7.76
CA PHE A 109 8.49 -13.24 -6.68
C PHE A 109 9.86 -12.54 -6.67
N LEU A 110 10.55 -12.55 -7.81
CA LEU A 110 11.85 -11.88 -7.96
C LEU A 110 11.73 -10.37 -7.77
N GLY A 111 10.73 -9.75 -8.39
CA GLY A 111 10.47 -8.32 -8.21
C GLY A 111 10.14 -7.96 -6.77
N GLY A 112 9.46 -8.84 -6.04
CA GLY A 112 9.13 -8.68 -4.63
C GLY A 112 10.37 -8.66 -3.76
N ILE A 113 11.29 -9.62 -3.96
CA ILE A 113 12.57 -9.66 -3.24
C ILE A 113 13.40 -8.40 -3.52
N LEU A 114 13.53 -8.02 -4.80
CA LEU A 114 14.36 -6.90 -5.22
C LEU A 114 13.86 -5.54 -4.71
N VAL A 115 12.53 -5.35 -4.65
CA VAL A 115 11.95 -4.02 -4.38
C VAL A 115 11.46 -3.89 -2.93
N PHE A 116 10.94 -4.97 -2.34
CA PHE A 116 10.37 -4.97 -0.99
C PHE A 116 11.22 -5.74 0.04
N GLY A 117 12.43 -6.18 -0.31
CA GLY A 117 13.31 -6.95 0.59
C GLY A 117 13.77 -6.19 1.83
N ASN A 118 13.82 -4.86 1.80
CA ASN A 118 14.19 -4.06 2.97
C ASN A 118 13.06 -4.02 3.99
N ASN A 119 13.34 -4.45 5.22
CA ASN A 119 12.38 -4.39 6.33
C ASN A 119 12.30 -2.96 6.90
N ASN A 120 11.40 -2.15 6.35
CA ASN A 120 11.06 -0.83 6.88
C ASN A 120 9.54 -0.73 7.12
N ASN A 121 9.10 0.27 7.89
CA ASN A 121 7.69 0.43 8.27
C ASN A 121 6.74 0.51 7.06
N ILE A 122 7.19 1.04 5.92
CA ILE A 122 6.36 1.16 4.72
C ILE A 122 6.21 -0.20 4.04
N ASN A 123 7.31 -0.92 3.83
CA ASN A 123 7.31 -2.26 3.24
C ASN A 123 6.56 -3.26 4.11
N SER A 124 6.78 -3.20 5.43
CA SER A 124 6.03 -4.01 6.39
C SER A 124 4.52 -3.76 6.28
N GLN A 125 4.07 -2.50 6.22
CA GLN A 125 2.65 -2.16 6.04
C GLN A 125 2.08 -2.70 4.72
N ILE A 126 2.82 -2.60 3.61
CA ILE A 126 2.41 -3.15 2.32
C ILE A 126 2.28 -4.68 2.42
N ASN A 127 3.28 -5.36 2.98
CA ASN A 127 3.30 -6.82 3.07
C ASN A 127 2.19 -7.36 3.98
N MET A 128 1.95 -6.74 5.13
CA MET A 128 0.85 -7.14 6.02
C MET A 128 -0.52 -6.94 5.35
N TYR A 129 -0.70 -5.83 4.64
CA TYR A 129 -1.94 -5.56 3.90
C TYR A 129 -2.14 -6.53 2.72
N LEU A 130 -1.07 -6.85 2.00
CA LEU A 130 -1.12 -7.82 0.92
C LEU A 130 -1.38 -9.23 1.45
N MET A 131 -0.74 -9.61 2.55
CA MET A 131 -0.88 -10.92 3.19
C MET A 131 -2.33 -11.20 3.56
N SER A 132 -3.01 -10.28 4.25
CA SER A 132 -4.42 -10.48 4.64
C SER A 132 -5.33 -10.69 3.42
N ARG A 133 -5.14 -9.91 2.37
CA ARG A 133 -5.90 -10.03 1.12
C ARG A 133 -5.56 -11.30 0.34
N LEU A 134 -4.29 -11.70 0.34
CA LEU A 134 -3.82 -12.91 -0.31
C LEU A 134 -4.41 -14.15 0.37
N LEU A 135 -4.35 -14.21 1.70
CA LEU A 135 -4.95 -15.31 2.46
C LEU A 135 -6.45 -15.42 2.16
N PHE A 136 -7.17 -14.29 2.15
CA PHE A 136 -8.59 -14.29 1.82
C PHE A 136 -8.87 -14.74 0.38
N ALA A 137 -8.06 -14.31 -0.59
CA ALA A 137 -8.16 -14.73 -1.98
C ALA A 137 -7.86 -16.22 -2.16
N LEU A 138 -6.86 -16.76 -1.46
CA LEU A 138 -6.51 -18.17 -1.46
C LEU A 138 -7.62 -19.03 -0.84
N CYS A 139 -8.21 -18.59 0.27
CA CYS A 139 -9.38 -19.27 0.86
C CYS A 139 -10.55 -19.31 -0.13
N ARG A 140 -10.88 -18.18 -0.78
CA ARG A 140 -11.94 -18.12 -1.80
C ARG A 140 -11.64 -19.01 -3.00
N LEU A 141 -10.39 -19.06 -3.45
CA LEU A 141 -9.97 -19.96 -4.52
C LEU A 141 -10.10 -21.42 -4.09
N GLY A 142 -9.73 -21.76 -2.86
CA GLY A 142 -9.89 -23.10 -2.28
C GLY A 142 -11.34 -23.55 -2.23
N VAL A 143 -12.25 -22.67 -1.81
CA VAL A 143 -13.71 -22.91 -1.86
C VAL A 143 -14.18 -23.08 -3.30
N GLY A 144 -13.82 -22.18 -4.20
CA GLY A 144 -14.24 -22.24 -5.62
C GLY A 144 -13.69 -23.45 -6.39
N LYS A 145 -12.58 -24.05 -5.94
CA LYS A 145 -12.02 -25.29 -6.48
C LYS A 145 -12.51 -26.56 -5.77
N GLY A 146 -13.32 -26.43 -4.72
CA GLY A 146 -13.86 -27.55 -3.95
C GLY A 146 -12.89 -28.19 -2.95
N TYR A 147 -11.72 -27.59 -2.70
CA TYR A 147 -10.78 -28.07 -1.67
C TYR A 147 -11.25 -27.74 -0.26
N ILE A 148 -12.02 -26.66 -0.11
CA ILE A 148 -12.60 -26.21 1.16
C ILE A 148 -14.12 -26.27 0.99
N PRO A 149 -14.85 -26.93 1.91
CA PRO A 149 -16.31 -26.95 1.85
C PRO A 149 -16.87 -25.54 1.97
N GLU A 150 -17.86 -25.21 1.15
CA GLU A 150 -18.54 -23.92 1.24
C GLU A 150 -19.28 -23.81 2.58
N PRO A 151 -19.02 -22.78 3.39
CA PRO A 151 -19.71 -22.59 4.66
C PRO A 151 -21.21 -22.45 4.45
N ARG A 152 -22.02 -23.18 5.22
CA ARG A 152 -23.49 -23.06 5.19
C ARG A 152 -24.02 -21.74 5.79
N TRP A 153 -23.18 -21.03 6.52
CA TRP A 153 -23.46 -19.79 7.22
C TRP A 153 -22.34 -18.79 6.93
N ASP A 154 -22.61 -17.49 7.06
CA ASP A 154 -21.60 -16.45 6.82
C ASP A 154 -20.53 -16.47 7.93
N PRO A 155 -19.26 -16.83 7.64
CA PRO A 155 -18.21 -16.89 8.64
C PRO A 155 -17.75 -15.51 9.13
N PHE A 156 -18.14 -14.42 8.45
CA PHE A 156 -17.63 -13.08 8.70
C PHE A 156 -17.84 -12.59 10.14
N PRO A 157 -19.02 -12.74 10.79
CA PRO A 157 -19.22 -12.28 12.16
C PRO A 157 -18.31 -12.99 13.17
N LEU A 158 -18.12 -14.31 13.04
CA LEU A 158 -17.22 -15.06 13.91
C LEU A 158 -15.77 -14.61 13.71
N PHE A 159 -15.36 -14.47 12.45
CA PHE A 159 -14.03 -13.97 12.11
C PHE A 159 -13.78 -12.58 12.73
N THR A 160 -14.73 -11.65 12.58
CA THR A 160 -14.65 -10.31 13.16
C THR A 160 -14.52 -10.36 14.69
N GLY A 161 -15.34 -11.17 15.36
CA GLY A 161 -15.28 -11.32 16.82
C GLY A 161 -13.93 -11.84 17.31
N ILE A 162 -13.38 -12.86 16.65
CA ILE A 162 -12.05 -13.41 16.98
C ILE A 162 -10.95 -12.38 16.74
N MET A 163 -10.98 -11.66 15.60
CA MET A 163 -9.95 -10.66 15.29
C MET A 163 -9.96 -9.51 16.30
N TRP A 164 -11.13 -8.97 16.66
CA TRP A 164 -11.22 -7.90 17.65
C TRP A 164 -10.83 -8.37 19.05
N GLY A 165 -11.30 -9.54 19.48
CA GLY A 165 -10.98 -10.10 20.79
C GLY A 165 -9.48 -10.35 20.96
N LEU A 166 -8.83 -10.98 19.97
CA LEU A 166 -7.39 -11.22 19.99
C LEU A 166 -6.58 -9.93 19.92
N MET A 167 -6.99 -8.98 19.08
CA MET A 167 -6.29 -7.70 18.94
C MET A 167 -6.32 -6.90 20.24
N LEU A 168 -7.47 -6.80 20.92
CA LEU A 168 -7.58 -6.11 22.21
C LEU A 168 -6.79 -6.85 23.30
N TRP A 169 -6.88 -8.18 23.35
CA TRP A 169 -6.11 -8.97 24.30
C TRP A 169 -4.59 -8.77 24.12
N LEU A 170 -4.09 -8.77 22.89
CA LEU A 170 -2.69 -8.46 22.60
C LEU A 170 -2.33 -7.02 22.98
N PHE A 171 -3.24 -6.07 22.81
CA PHE A 171 -3.03 -4.69 23.23
C PHE A 171 -3.00 -4.54 24.76
N GLU A 172 -3.78 -5.29 25.52
CA GLU A 172 -3.74 -5.18 26.98
C GLU A 172 -2.54 -5.90 27.60
N TYR A 173 -2.21 -7.11 27.12
CA TYR A 173 -1.24 -7.97 27.79
C TYR A 173 0.10 -8.12 27.06
N HIS A 174 0.18 -7.83 25.76
CA HIS A 174 1.35 -8.10 24.92
C HIS A 174 1.71 -6.95 23.96
N ARG A 175 1.52 -5.69 24.36
CA ARG A 175 1.73 -4.48 23.51
C ARG A 175 2.95 -4.50 22.60
N PRO A 176 4.16 -4.89 23.05
CA PRO A 176 5.35 -4.84 22.21
C PRO A 176 5.27 -5.70 20.95
N THR A 177 4.37 -6.69 20.89
CA THR A 177 4.19 -7.54 19.71
C THR A 177 3.37 -6.87 18.61
N LEU A 178 2.62 -5.80 18.93
CA LEU A 178 1.80 -5.07 17.97
C LEU A 178 2.64 -4.09 17.15
N GLN A 179 2.16 -3.74 15.97
CA GLN A 179 2.81 -2.74 15.14
C GLN A 179 2.75 -1.35 15.81
N PRO A 180 3.84 -0.55 15.80
CA PRO A 180 3.87 0.74 16.48
C PRO A 180 2.72 1.69 16.09
N SER A 181 2.34 1.70 14.81
CA SER A 181 1.22 2.54 14.36
C SER A 181 -0.13 2.11 14.95
N LEU A 182 -0.35 0.79 15.12
CA LEU A 182 -1.56 0.27 15.75
C LEU A 182 -1.54 0.58 17.25
N GLN A 183 -0.39 0.42 17.91
CA GLN A 183 -0.23 0.79 19.32
C GLN A 183 -0.59 2.26 19.56
N SER A 184 -0.08 3.19 18.74
CA SER A 184 -0.40 4.61 18.88
C SER A 184 -1.89 4.91 18.71
N SER A 185 -2.57 4.25 17.76
CA SER A 185 -4.01 4.41 17.58
C SER A 185 -4.81 3.80 18.73
N MET A 186 -4.40 2.64 19.24
CA MET A 186 -5.08 1.97 20.36
C MET A 186 -4.92 2.74 21.67
N THR A 187 -3.70 3.20 22.01
CA THR A 187 -3.47 4.07 23.18
C THR A 187 -4.32 5.33 23.10
N TYR A 188 -4.36 5.98 21.93
CA TYR A 188 -5.21 7.16 21.73
C TYR A 188 -6.71 6.89 21.94
N LEU A 189 -7.20 5.72 21.51
CA LEU A 189 -8.61 5.38 21.59
C LEU A 189 -9.06 4.85 22.96
N TYR A 190 -8.20 4.12 23.66
CA TYR A 190 -8.59 3.34 24.84
C TYR A 190 -7.91 3.79 26.14
N GLU A 191 -6.71 4.37 26.07
CA GLU A 191 -5.97 4.80 27.28
C GLU A 191 -6.09 6.30 27.49
N ASP A 192 -5.80 7.08 26.45
CA ASP A 192 -5.91 8.55 26.49
C ASP A 192 -7.37 8.98 26.76
N SER A 193 -8.35 8.14 26.41
CA SER A 193 -9.78 8.34 26.73
C SER A 193 -10.12 8.23 28.22
N ASN A 194 -9.24 7.64 29.05
CA ASN A 194 -9.50 7.43 30.48
C ASN A 194 -9.04 8.60 31.35
N VAL A 195 -8.43 9.63 30.77
CA VAL A 195 -7.87 10.78 31.51
C VAL A 195 -8.43 12.06 30.91
N TRP A 196 -9.02 12.93 31.74
CA TRP A 196 -9.48 14.26 31.33
C TRP A 196 -9.21 15.27 32.44
N HIS A 197 -8.76 16.46 32.07
CA HIS A 197 -8.46 17.53 33.05
C HIS A 197 -9.44 18.71 32.96
N ASP A 198 -9.89 19.07 31.75
CA ASP A 198 -10.74 20.25 31.49
C ASP A 198 -11.75 20.00 30.35
N LEU A 199 -12.77 20.87 30.19
CA LEU A 199 -13.76 20.78 29.09
C LEU A 199 -13.12 20.91 27.69
N SER A 200 -11.98 21.61 27.60
CA SER A 200 -11.20 21.72 26.37
C SER A 200 -10.43 20.44 26.04
N ASP A 201 -9.96 19.71 27.05
CA ASP A 201 -9.31 18.40 26.92
C ASP A 201 -10.34 17.32 26.55
N PHE A 202 -11.53 17.42 27.13
CA PHE A 202 -12.65 16.50 26.91
C PHE A 202 -13.31 16.63 25.53
N LEU A 203 -13.42 17.86 24.97
CA LEU A 203 -14.14 18.10 23.70
C LEU A 203 -13.27 18.54 22.51
N ILE A 204 -12.12 19.17 22.75
CA ILE A 204 -11.39 19.90 21.69
C ILE A 204 -9.97 19.34 21.47
N TYR A 205 -9.24 18.99 22.53
CA TYR A 205 -7.86 18.54 22.46
C TYR A 205 -7.63 17.29 23.30
N SER A 206 -7.46 16.14 22.67
CA SER A 206 -7.17 14.87 23.37
C SER A 206 -5.75 14.73 23.91
N LYS A 207 -4.87 15.73 23.68
CA LYS A 207 -3.48 15.69 24.16
C LYS A 207 -2.96 17.09 24.43
N ARG A 208 -2.93 17.51 25.71
CA ARG A 208 -2.11 18.66 26.11
C ARG A 208 -0.63 18.30 25.94
N ARG A 209 0.14 19.14 25.25
CA ARG A 209 1.60 19.11 25.40
C ARG A 209 1.90 19.52 26.85
N PRO A 210 2.82 18.84 27.56
CA PRO A 210 3.30 19.39 28.81
C PRO A 210 3.86 20.78 28.49
N SER A 211 3.29 21.81 29.08
CA SER A 211 3.92 23.11 29.19
C SER A 211 5.11 22.94 30.12
N GLU A 212 6.32 23.02 29.57
CA GLU A 212 7.42 23.61 30.34
C GLU A 212 7.12 25.09 30.59
#